data_AF-A0A370EIU9-F1
#
_entry.id   AF-A0A370EIU9-F1
#
_cell.length_a   1.000
_cell.length_b   1.000
_cell.length_c   1.000
_cell.angle_alpha   90.00
_cell.angle_beta   90.00
_cell.angle_gamma   90.00
#
_symmetry.space_group_name_H-M   'P 1'
#
loop_
_entity.id
_entity.type
_entity.pdbx_description
1 polymer ?
#
loop_
_entity_poly.entity_id
_entity_poly.type
_entity_poly.pdbx_seq_one_letter_code
_entity_poly.pdbx_strand_id
1 'polypeptide(L)'
;MKVKFILFVAALALVSIACEEEETTNVSGDNCLDEVENLSNILLEKTSALSSNQTVANCQAYKTAWFNVYNKMKSCGYATTELDQTKTVVEEMDCSVFD
;
A
#
# COMPACT_ATOMS: atom_id res chain seq x y z
N MET A 1 -28.12 -14.12 -27.40
CA MET A 1 -26.80 -14.01 -26.77
C MET A 1 -26.88 -13.09 -25.54
N LYS A 2 -27.62 -13.49 -24.49
CA LYS A 2 -27.80 -12.66 -23.27
C LYS A 2 -27.68 -13.45 -21.96
N VAL A 3 -27.54 -14.77 -22.04
CA VAL A 3 -27.52 -15.67 -20.86
C VAL A 3 -26.09 -15.91 -20.33
N LYS A 4 -25.05 -15.61 -21.12
CA LYS A 4 -23.66 -15.87 -20.73
C LYS A 4 -23.05 -14.81 -19.79
N PHE A 5 -23.63 -13.63 -19.69
CA PHE A 5 -23.07 -12.54 -18.88
C PHE A 5 -23.43 -12.64 -17.39
N ILE A 6 -24.55 -13.28 -17.06
CA ILE A 6 -25.05 -13.38 -15.67
C ILE A 6 -24.27 -14.43 -14.87
N LEU A 7 -23.77 -15.48 -15.53
CA LEU A 7 -22.98 -16.54 -14.87
C LEU A 7 -21.59 -16.06 -14.41
N PHE A 8 -21.05 -14.98 -14.99
CA PHE A 8 -19.72 -14.47 -14.61
C PHE A 8 -19.75 -13.62 -13.34
N VAL A 9 -20.87 -12.92 -13.08
CA VAL A 9 -21.04 -12.06 -11.89
C VAL A 9 -21.34 -12.89 -10.64
N ALA A 10 -22.01 -14.03 -10.79
CA ALA A 10 -22.34 -14.92 -9.67
C ALA A 10 -21.11 -15.64 -9.06
N ALA A 11 -20.02 -15.79 -9.82
CA ALA A 11 -18.81 -16.44 -9.34
C ALA A 11 -17.99 -15.56 -8.37
N LEU A 12 -18.14 -14.23 -8.44
CA LEU A 12 -17.41 -13.29 -7.58
C LEU A 12 -18.04 -13.14 -6.18
N ALA A 13 -19.30 -13.53 -6.00
CA ALA A 13 -20.00 -13.41 -4.73
C ALA A 13 -19.72 -14.56 -3.73
N LEU A 14 -19.05 -15.63 -4.17
CA LEU A 14 -18.75 -16.80 -3.34
C LEU A 14 -17.39 -16.70 -2.63
N VAL A 15 -16.58 -15.68 -2.91
CA VAL A 15 -15.24 -15.51 -2.28
C VAL A 15 -15.33 -14.79 -0.92
N SER A 16 -16.50 -14.22 -0.58
CA SER A 16 -16.71 -13.46 0.67
C SER A 16 -17.15 -14.29 1.89
N ILE A 17 -17.22 -15.62 1.81
CA ILE A 17 -17.76 -16.48 2.91
C ILE A 17 -16.74 -17.54 3.41
N ALA A 18 -15.51 -17.54 2.91
CA ALA A 18 -14.45 -18.45 3.38
C ALA A 18 -13.31 -17.71 4.10
N CYS A 19 -13.63 -16.66 4.85
CA CYS A 19 -12.73 -16.06 5.85
C CYS A 19 -13.28 -16.30 7.26
N GLU A 20 -13.55 -17.57 7.56
CA GLU A 20 -13.62 -18.08 8.92
C GLU A 20 -12.66 -19.27 8.96
N GLU A 21 -11.43 -19.04 9.40
CA GLU A 21 -10.68 -19.86 10.37
C GLU A 21 -9.22 -19.41 10.42
N GLU A 22 -8.83 -18.72 11.49
CA GLU A 22 -8.08 -19.35 12.59
C GLU A 22 -7.70 -18.26 13.60
N GLU A 23 -8.44 -18.17 14.70
CA GLU A 23 -7.83 -17.66 15.93
C GLU A 23 -6.89 -18.74 16.47
N THR A 24 -5.59 -18.53 16.26
CA THR A 24 -4.59 -18.97 17.23
C THR A 24 -3.83 -17.74 17.69
N THR A 25 -4.11 -17.38 18.95
CA THR A 25 -3.43 -16.34 19.70
C THR A 25 -1.93 -16.56 19.68
N ASN A 26 -1.21 -15.69 18.97
CA ASN A 26 0.15 -15.33 19.36
C ASN A 26 0.25 -13.81 19.25
N VAL A 27 -0.17 -13.12 20.32
CA VAL A 27 0.14 -11.70 20.53
C VAL A 27 1.63 -11.63 20.87
N SER A 28 2.50 -11.98 19.92
CA SER A 28 3.81 -11.34 19.86
C SER A 28 3.50 -9.91 19.48
N GLY A 29 3.65 -8.99 20.43
CA GLY A 29 3.54 -7.56 20.15
C GLY A 29 4.63 -7.17 19.15
N ASP A 30 4.35 -7.38 17.87
CA ASP A 30 5.23 -6.98 16.80
C ASP A 30 5.02 -5.48 16.60
N ASN A 31 5.75 -4.70 17.41
CA ASN A 31 5.96 -3.25 17.23
C ASN A 31 6.24 -2.87 15.76
N CYS A 32 6.69 -3.84 14.96
CA CYS A 32 6.92 -3.69 13.54
C CYS A 32 5.67 -3.26 12.76
N LEU A 33 4.52 -3.94 12.95
CA LEU A 33 3.29 -3.62 12.21
C LEU A 33 2.66 -2.31 12.68
N ASP A 34 2.69 -2.03 13.99
CA ASP A 34 2.24 -0.75 14.54
C ASP A 34 3.07 0.44 13.99
N GLU A 35 4.38 0.26 13.85
CA GLU A 35 5.26 1.24 13.21
C GLU A 35 4.98 1.37 11.71
N VAL A 36 4.68 0.27 11.00
CA VAL A 36 4.25 0.32 9.59
C VAL A 36 2.94 1.08 9.46
N GLU A 37 1.97 0.87 10.35
CA GLU A 37 0.70 1.58 10.36
C GLU A 37 0.92 3.08 10.55
N ASN A 38 1.74 3.47 11.53
CA ASN A 38 2.09 4.88 11.77
C ASN A 38 2.74 5.53 10.55
N LEU A 39 3.70 4.86 9.91
CA LEU A 39 4.34 5.34 8.69
C LEU A 39 3.37 5.40 7.51
N SER A 40 2.41 4.47 7.43
CA SER A 40 1.37 4.44 6.40
C SER A 40 0.39 5.61 6.56
N ASN A 41 0.04 5.98 7.79
CA ASN A 41 -0.76 7.18 8.07
C ASN A 41 -0.04 8.46 7.59
N ILE A 42 1.27 8.56 7.81
CA ILE A 42 2.09 9.66 7.30
C ILE A 42 2.12 9.65 5.76
N LEU A 43 2.29 8.47 5.14
CA LEU A 43 2.25 8.34 3.69
C LEU A 43 0.90 8.80 3.11
N LEU A 44 -0.22 8.44 3.73
CA LEU A 44 -1.55 8.90 3.33
C LEU A 44 -1.68 10.43 3.41
N GLU A 45 -1.18 11.03 4.51
CA GLU A 45 -1.17 12.49 4.67
C GLU A 45 -0.36 13.16 3.54
N LYS A 46 0.84 12.66 3.24
CA LYS A 46 1.69 13.23 2.18
C LYS A 46 1.13 12.99 0.78
N THR A 47 0.46 11.86 0.56
CA THR A 47 -0.28 11.58 -0.68
C THR A 47 -1.41 12.59 -0.86
N SER A 48 -2.18 12.88 0.19
CA SER A 48 -3.23 13.91 0.15
C SER A 48 -2.67 15.31 -0.10
N ALA A 49 -1.55 15.66 0.54
CA ALA A 49 -0.88 16.94 0.32
C ALA A 49 -0.39 17.10 -1.13
N LEU A 50 0.24 16.07 -1.70
CA LEU A 50 0.67 16.06 -3.11
C LEU A 50 -0.53 16.14 -4.07
N SER A 51 -1.59 15.38 -3.81
CA SER A 51 -2.81 15.41 -4.63
C SER A 51 -3.52 16.77 -4.59
N SER A 52 -3.43 17.47 -3.46
CA SER A 52 -4.09 18.77 -3.27
C SER A 52 -3.24 19.93 -3.79
N ASN A 53 -1.92 19.80 -3.72
CA ASN A 53 -0.98 20.82 -4.19
C ASN A 53 0.29 20.17 -4.76
N GLN A 54 0.35 20.08 -6.09
CA GLN A 54 1.43 19.43 -6.83
C GLN A 54 2.65 20.35 -6.91
N THR A 55 3.49 20.30 -5.88
CA THR A 55 4.76 21.04 -5.81
C THR A 55 5.93 20.08 -5.68
N VAL A 56 7.13 20.53 -6.04
CA VAL A 56 8.38 19.77 -5.82
C VAL A 56 8.50 19.31 -4.36
N ALA A 57 8.22 20.21 -3.41
CA ALA A 57 8.30 19.90 -1.99
C ALA A 57 7.35 18.77 -1.55
N ASN A 58 6.10 18.81 -2.01
CA ASN A 58 5.12 17.77 -1.68
C ASN A 58 5.45 16.44 -2.35
N CYS A 59 6.00 16.45 -3.57
CA CYS A 59 6.45 15.24 -4.25
C CYS A 59 7.62 14.58 -3.51
N GLN A 60 8.62 15.37 -3.09
CA GLN A 60 9.75 14.87 -2.30
C GLN A 60 9.30 14.33 -0.93
N ALA A 61 8.33 14.99 -0.28
CA ALA A 61 7.75 14.51 0.97
C ALA A 61 7.02 13.18 0.79
N TYR A 62 6.25 13.02 -0.29
CA TYR A 62 5.62 11.74 -0.65
C TYR A 62 6.66 10.63 -0.87
N LYS A 63 7.69 10.88 -1.70
CA LYS A 63 8.76 9.89 -1.95
C LYS A 63 9.41 9.43 -0.65
N THR A 64 9.76 10.38 0.22
CA THR A 64 10.37 10.09 1.52
C THR A 64 9.45 9.23 2.40
N ALA A 65 8.17 9.60 2.51
CA ALA A 65 7.20 8.84 3.30
C ALA A 65 7.02 7.41 2.74
N TRP A 66 6.99 7.26 1.41
CA TRP A 66 6.89 5.96 0.76
C TRP A 66 8.09 5.07 1.07
N PHE A 67 9.33 5.60 0.96
CA PHE A 67 10.53 4.83 1.31
C PHE A 67 10.60 4.44 2.78
N ASN A 68 10.07 5.26 3.68
CA ASN A 68 10.01 4.90 5.10
C ASN A 68 9.12 3.67 5.31
N VAL A 69 7.93 3.64 4.70
CA VAL A 69 7.03 2.46 4.72
C VAL A 69 7.73 1.25 4.10
N TYR A 70 8.29 1.40 2.90
CA TYR A 70 9.01 0.33 2.20
C TYR A 70 10.12 -0.28 3.06
N ASN A 71 11.01 0.57 3.60
CA ASN A 71 12.14 0.12 4.40
C ASN A 71 11.68 -0.57 5.68
N LYS A 72 10.61 -0.06 6.31
CA LYS A 72 10.05 -0.70 7.50
C LYS A 72 9.43 -2.05 7.16
N MET A 73 8.56 -2.14 6.16
CA MET A 73 7.98 -3.41 5.69
C MET A 73 9.07 -4.44 5.34
N LYS A 74 10.13 -4.02 4.66
CA LYS A 74 11.28 -4.86 4.35
C LYS A 74 12.01 -5.34 5.59
N SER A 75 12.26 -4.45 6.56
CA SER A 75 12.88 -4.82 7.84
C SER A 75 12.02 -5.77 8.67
N CYS A 76 10.70 -5.68 8.53
CA CYS A 76 9.73 -6.57 9.17
C CYS A 76 9.58 -7.92 8.43
N GLY A 77 10.28 -8.14 7.31
CA GLY A 77 10.17 -9.37 6.53
C GLY A 77 8.94 -9.46 5.61
N TYR A 78 8.21 -8.36 5.42
CA TYR A 78 7.03 -8.28 4.55
C TYR A 78 7.35 -7.73 3.14
N ALA A 79 8.63 -7.70 2.74
CA ALA A 79 8.97 -7.29 1.37
C ALA A 79 8.49 -8.35 0.36
N THR A 80 7.71 -7.90 -0.62
CA THR A 80 7.28 -8.72 -1.75
C THR A 80 7.94 -8.24 -3.04
N THR A 81 7.89 -9.06 -4.09
CA THR A 81 8.40 -8.70 -5.42
C THR A 81 7.67 -7.47 -5.97
N GLU A 82 6.36 -7.36 -5.74
CA GLU A 82 5.54 -6.21 -6.13
C GLU A 82 5.96 -4.94 -5.40
N LEU A 83 6.31 -5.06 -4.11
CA LEU A 83 6.80 -3.94 -3.32
C LEU A 83 8.16 -3.43 -3.84
N ASP A 84 9.06 -4.32 -4.25
CA ASP A 84 10.34 -3.98 -4.88
C ASP A 84 10.19 -3.39 -6.29
N GLN A 85 9.18 -3.83 -7.07
CA GLN A 85 8.87 -3.19 -8.35
C GLN A 85 8.36 -1.76 -8.15
N THR A 86 7.48 -1.57 -7.17
CA THR A 86 6.95 -0.24 -6.83
C THR A 86 8.05 0.71 -6.36
N LYS A 87 9.08 0.19 -5.66
CA LYS A 87 10.28 0.95 -5.27
C LYS A 87 10.91 1.63 -6.48
N THR A 88 11.12 0.87 -7.56
CA THR A 88 11.75 1.40 -8.78
C THR A 88 10.94 2.54 -9.38
N VAL A 89 9.62 2.39 -9.45
CA VAL A 89 8.70 3.43 -9.97
C VAL A 89 8.75 4.71 -9.11
N VAL A 90 8.77 4.57 -7.78
CA VAL A 90 8.84 5.72 -6.88
C VAL A 90 10.22 6.36 -6.88
N GLU A 91 11.31 5.58 -7.01
CA GLU A 91 12.67 6.10 -7.17
C GLU A 91 12.79 6.97 -8.42
N GLU A 92 12.27 6.49 -9.55
CA GLU A 92 12.30 7.15 -10.85
C GLU A 92 11.32 8.32 -11.00
N MET A 93 10.40 8.51 -10.06
CA MET A 93 9.47 9.65 -10.07
C MET A 93 10.26 10.97 -10.04
N ASP A 94 10.19 11.71 -11.14
CA ASP A 94 10.81 13.03 -11.28
C ASP A 94 9.92 14.12 -10.66
N CYS A 95 10.34 14.64 -9.51
CA CYS A 95 9.60 15.71 -8.84
C CYS A 95 9.81 17.09 -9.46
N SER A 96 10.81 17.28 -10.33
CA SER A 96 11.10 18.59 -10.95
C SER A 96 10.03 19.02 -11.95
N VAL A 97 9.15 18.10 -12.37
CA VAL A 97 7.99 18.39 -13.24
C VAL A 97 6.94 19.29 -12.57
N PHE A 98 7.06 19.54 -11.26
CA PHE A 98 6.16 20.35 -10.46
C PHE A 98 6.73 21.73 -10.09
N ASP A 99 7.84 22.14 -10.71
CA ASP A 99 8.37 23.52 -10.68
C ASP A 99 7.70 24.43 -11.73
#